data_AF-A0A401YYS4-F1
#
_entry.id   AF-A0A401YYS4-F1
#
_cell.length_a   1.000
_cell.length_b   1.000
_cell.length_c   1.000
_cell.angle_alpha   90.00
_cell.angle_beta   90.00
_cell.angle_gamma   90.00
#
_symmetry.space_group_name_H-M   'P 1'
#
loop_
_entity.id
_entity.type
_entity.pdbx_description
1 polymer ?
#
loop_
_entity_poly.entity_id
_entity_poly.type
_entity_poly.pdbx_seq_one_letter_code
_entity_poly.pdbx_strand_id
1 'polypeptide(L)'
;MPDITWTAAQRTAEITFLRVEADRCDDARDDARTTAADPAARPAERDFARRAITTHRANAAHYRAQADALEQGADPAELGYTA
;
A
#
# COMPACT_ATOMS: atom_id res chain seq x y z
N MET A 1 -0.76 4.19 26.82
CA MET A 1 -0.32 3.07 25.96
C MET A 1 1.16 2.88 26.24
N PRO A 2 1.70 1.65 26.30
CA PRO A 2 3.14 1.47 26.47
C PRO A 2 3.88 2.08 25.27
N ASP A 3 4.98 2.80 25.52
CA ASP A 3 5.81 3.39 24.47
C ASP A 3 6.44 2.29 23.62
N ILE A 4 6.22 2.36 22.30
CA ILE A 4 6.86 1.46 21.35
C ILE A 4 8.13 2.15 20.86
N THR A 5 9.28 1.69 21.34
CA THR A 5 10.56 2.10 20.75
C THR A 5 10.98 1.05 19.74
N TRP A 6 10.78 1.32 18.45
CA TRP A 6 11.39 0.49 17.40
C TRP A 6 12.90 0.67 17.40
N THR A 7 13.60 -0.44 17.28
CA THR A 7 15.01 -0.43 16.91
C THR A 7 15.17 0.09 15.48
N ALA A 8 16.37 0.59 15.16
CA ALA A 8 16.71 0.98 13.79
C ALA A 8 16.46 -0.15 12.78
N ALA A 9 16.72 -1.41 13.17
CA ALA A 9 16.48 -2.56 12.32
C ALA A 9 14.98 -2.82 12.05
N GLN A 10 14.12 -2.72 13.08
CA GLN A 10 12.67 -2.86 12.91
C GLN A 10 12.11 -1.78 11.98
N ARG A 11 12.55 -0.52 12.15
CA ARG A 11 12.12 0.58 11.27
C ARG A 11 12.52 0.34 9.82
N THR A 12 13.77 -0.06 9.55
CA THR A 12 14.22 -0.36 8.18
C THR A 12 13.44 -1.51 7.55
N ALA A 13 13.15 -2.56 8.32
CA ALA A 13 12.34 -3.68 7.84
C ALA A 13 10.92 -3.24 7.45
N GLU A 14 10.28 -2.42 8.29
CA GLU A 14 8.94 -1.91 8.01
C GLU A 14 8.89 -1.00 6.78
N ILE A 15 9.85 -0.05 6.67
CA ILE A 15 9.95 0.82 5.49
C ILE A 15 10.09 -0.03 4.21
N THR A 16 10.91 -1.09 4.27
CA THR A 16 11.09 -2.00 3.13
C THR A 16 9.79 -2.72 2.79
N PHE A 17 9.08 -3.23 3.79
CA PHE A 17 7.78 -3.88 3.62
C PHE A 17 6.76 -2.94 2.96
N LEU A 18 6.59 -1.72 3.49
CA LEU A 18 5.63 -0.73 2.98
C LEU A 18 5.93 -0.35 1.52
N ARG A 19 7.21 -0.22 1.17
CA ARG A 19 7.61 0.06 -0.22
C ARG A 19 7.26 -1.10 -1.16
N VAL A 20 7.56 -2.33 -0.76
CA VAL A 20 7.20 -3.53 -1.54
C VAL A 20 5.68 -3.64 -1.72
N GLU A 21 4.89 -3.37 -0.67
CA GLU A 21 3.43 -3.39 -0.76
C GLU A 21 2.88 -2.27 -1.64
N ALA A 22 3.50 -1.08 -1.63
CA ALA A 22 3.14 0.00 -2.54
C ALA A 22 3.36 -0.38 -4.00
N ASP A 23 4.50 -0.99 -4.32
CA ASP A 23 4.84 -1.43 -5.67
C ASP A 23 3.91 -2.57 -6.12
N ARG A 24 3.64 -3.53 -5.23
CA ARG A 24 2.65 -4.60 -5.48
C ARG A 24 1.25 -4.05 -5.77
N CYS A 25 0.85 -2.97 -5.11
CA CYS A 25 -0.42 -2.31 -5.40
C CYS A 25 -0.42 -1.66 -6.79
N ASP A 26 0.68 -1.06 -7.23
CA ASP A 26 0.75 -0.50 -8.58
C ASP A 26 0.75 -1.59 -9.66
N ASP A 27 1.43 -2.72 -9.44
CA ASP A 27 1.36 -3.89 -10.33
C ASP A 27 -0.08 -4.42 -10.45
N ALA A 28 -0.75 -4.66 -9.30
CA ALA A 28 -2.14 -5.13 -9.29
C ALA A 28 -3.12 -4.15 -9.96
N ARG A 29 -2.82 -2.85 -9.87
CA ARG A 29 -3.59 -1.80 -10.55
C ARG A 29 -3.38 -1.85 -12.06
N ASP A 30 -2.18 -2.14 -12.55
CA ASP A 30 -1.89 -2.26 -13.97
C ASP A 30 -2.52 -3.53 -14.58
N ASP A 31 -2.52 -4.64 -13.85
CA ASP A 31 -3.30 -5.83 -14.20
C ASP A 31 -4.81 -5.53 -14.28
N ALA A 32 -5.32 -4.77 -13.30
CA ALA A 32 -6.72 -4.35 -13.30
C ALA A 32 -7.05 -3.38 -14.47
N ARG A 33 -6.13 -2.49 -14.87
CA ARG A 33 -6.29 -1.65 -16.06
C ARG A 33 -6.41 -2.49 -17.33
N THR A 34 -5.58 -3.53 -17.45
CA THR A 34 -5.62 -4.47 -18.57
C THR A 34 -6.99 -5.15 -18.64
N THR A 35 -7.48 -5.69 -17.51
CA THR A 35 -8.81 -6.32 -17.43
C THR A 35 -9.95 -5.33 -17.72
N ALA A 36 -9.86 -4.10 -17.22
CA ALA A 36 -10.90 -3.08 -17.42
C ALA A 36 -10.99 -2.60 -18.89
N ALA A 37 -9.87 -2.65 -19.62
CA ALA A 37 -9.79 -2.28 -21.03
C ALA A 37 -10.08 -3.45 -21.98
N ASP A 38 -10.04 -4.70 -21.49
CA ASP A 38 -10.29 -5.89 -22.31
C ASP A 38 -11.76 -5.94 -22.81
N PRO A 39 -12.00 -5.88 -24.13
CA PRO A 39 -13.35 -6.01 -24.68
C PRO A 39 -13.95 -7.41 -24.50
N ALA A 40 -13.13 -8.45 -24.32
CA ALA A 40 -13.56 -9.82 -24.08
C ALA A 40 -13.97 -10.09 -22.62
N ALA A 41 -13.54 -9.24 -21.68
CA ALA A 41 -13.93 -9.35 -20.28
C ALA A 41 -15.42 -9.07 -20.09
N ARG A 42 -16.05 -9.83 -19.18
CA ARG A 42 -17.47 -9.66 -18.83
C ARG A 42 -17.67 -8.30 -18.17
N PRO A 43 -18.86 -7.67 -18.31
CA PRO A 43 -19.14 -6.37 -17.68
C PRO A 43 -18.83 -6.35 -16.18
N ALA A 44 -19.20 -7.40 -15.44
CA ALA A 44 -18.94 -7.51 -14.01
C ALA A 44 -17.43 -7.56 -13.66
N GLU A 45 -16.59 -8.17 -14.52
CA GLU A 45 -15.14 -8.22 -14.34
C GLU A 45 -14.51 -6.84 -14.55
N ARG A 46 -14.97 -6.10 -15.58
CA ARG A 46 -14.52 -4.72 -15.82
C ARG A 46 -14.92 -3.79 -14.69
N ASP A 47 -16.13 -3.95 -14.15
CA ASP A 47 -16.60 -3.16 -12.99
C ASP A 47 -15.80 -3.48 -11.73
N PHE A 48 -15.51 -4.76 -11.49
CA PHE A 48 -14.60 -5.17 -10.41
C PHE A 48 -13.21 -4.55 -10.60
N ALA A 49 -12.64 -4.64 -11.81
CA ALA A 49 -11.32 -4.11 -12.13
C ALA A 49 -11.26 -2.58 -11.94
N ARG A 50 -12.30 -1.83 -12.32
CA ARG A 50 -12.38 -0.37 -12.07
C ARG A 50 -12.36 -0.03 -10.57
N ARG A 51 -13.05 -0.82 -9.74
CA ARG A 51 -12.99 -0.65 -8.28
C ARG A 51 -11.60 -0.99 -7.76
N ALA A 52 -11.01 -2.10 -8.21
CA ALA A 52 -9.66 -2.52 -7.84
C ALA A 52 -8.62 -1.44 -8.16
N ILE A 53 -8.67 -0.80 -9.33
CA ILE A 53 -7.78 0.31 -9.71
C ILE A 53 -7.82 1.44 -8.67
N THR A 54 -9.02 1.80 -8.22
CA THR A 54 -9.22 2.89 -7.25
C THR A 54 -8.66 2.49 -5.87
N THR A 55 -8.97 1.27 -5.42
CA THR A 55 -8.49 0.73 -4.15
C THR A 55 -6.96 0.62 -4.12
N HIS A 56 -6.36 -0.01 -5.12
CA HIS A 56 -4.91 -0.19 -5.17
C HIS A 56 -4.17 1.14 -5.28
N ARG A 57 -4.71 2.13 -6.00
CA ARG A 57 -4.14 3.49 -6.01
C ARG A 57 -4.14 4.12 -4.62
N ALA A 58 -5.24 4.00 -3.87
CA ALA A 58 -5.33 4.54 -2.52
C ALA A 58 -4.35 3.84 -1.57
N ASN A 59 -4.27 2.50 -1.65
CA ASN A 59 -3.36 1.71 -0.83
C ASN A 59 -1.90 2.03 -1.14
N ALA A 60 -1.51 2.10 -2.41
CA ALA A 60 -0.13 2.46 -2.80
C ALA A 60 0.28 3.84 -2.25
N ALA A 61 -0.62 4.83 -2.34
CA ALA A 61 -0.37 6.15 -1.77
C ALA A 61 -0.26 6.11 -0.24
N HIS A 62 -1.10 5.31 0.42
CA HIS A 62 -1.09 5.13 1.86
C HIS A 62 0.21 4.49 2.35
N TYR A 63 0.65 3.39 1.73
CA TYR A 63 1.91 2.72 2.11
C TYR A 63 3.13 3.61 1.89
N ARG A 64 3.19 4.36 0.76
CA ARG A 64 4.27 5.34 0.52
C ARG A 64 4.29 6.43 1.59
N ALA A 65 3.14 7.00 1.92
CA ALA A 65 3.05 8.04 2.94
C ALA A 65 3.53 7.54 4.32
N GLN A 66 3.20 6.31 4.71
CA GLN A 66 3.70 5.72 5.94
C GLN A 66 5.22 5.46 5.89
N ALA A 67 5.73 4.93 4.78
CA ALA A 67 7.17 4.70 4.61
C ALA A 67 7.96 6.02 4.72
N ASP A 68 7.49 7.06 4.05
CA ASP A 68 8.11 8.40 4.08
C ASP A 68 8.05 9.02 5.49
N ALA A 69 6.95 8.82 6.22
CA ALA A 69 6.82 9.28 7.60
C ALA A 69 7.82 8.57 8.52
N LEU A 70 7.97 7.24 8.41
CA LEU A 70 8.95 6.47 9.16
C LEU A 70 10.39 6.89 8.85
N GLU A 71 10.70 7.19 7.58
CA GLU A 71 12.00 7.73 7.17
C GLU A 71 12.29 9.12 7.76
N GLN A 72 11.27 9.96 7.91
CA GLN A 72 11.37 11.27 8.56
C GLN A 72 11.44 11.19 10.09
N GLY A 73 11.31 10.00 10.65
CA GLY A 73 11.46 9.77 12.08
C GLY A 73 10.17 9.54 12.85
N ALA A 74 9.01 9.49 12.19
CA ALA A 74 7.70 9.40 12.83
C ALA A 74 7.63 8.27 13.87
N ASP A 75 6.89 8.53 14.95
CA ASP A 75 6.63 7.52 15.97
C ASP A 75 5.70 6.45 15.39
N PRO A 76 6.07 5.15 15.43
CA PRO A 76 5.18 4.07 15.00
C PRO A 76 3.79 4.10 15.65
N ALA A 77 3.69 4.58 16.90
CA ALA A 77 2.40 4.71 17.58
C ALA A 77 1.48 5.75 16.90
N GLU A 78 2.04 6.84 16.34
CA GLU A 78 1.30 7.83 15.56
C GLU A 78 0.77 7.26 14.23
N LEU A 79 1.43 6.22 13.72
CA LEU A 79 1.03 5.48 12.52
C LEU A 79 0.06 4.32 12.83
N GLY A 80 -0.30 4.12 14.10
CA GLY A 80 -1.26 3.10 14.53
C GLY A 80 -0.66 1.72 14.82
N TYR A 81 0.67 1.60 14.86
CA TYR A 81 1.31 0.36 15.32
C TYR A 81 1.15 0.22 16.84
N THR A 82 0.77 -0.99 17.27
CA THR A 82 0.64 -1.35 18.69
C THR A 82 1.67 -2.43 19.05
N ALA A 83 2.10 -2.46 20.32
CA ALA A 83 3.08 -3.42 20.83
C ALA A 83 2.56 -4.86 20.83
#